data_AF-E3LMA2-F1
#
_entry.id   AF-E3LMA2-F1
#
_cell.length_a   1.000
_cell.length_b   1.000
_cell.length_c   1.000
_cell.angle_alpha   90.00
_cell.angle_beta   90.00
_cell.angle_gamma   90.00
#
_symmetry.space_group_name_H-M   'P 1'
#
loop_
_entity.id
_entity.type
_entity.pdbx_description
1 polymer ?
#
loop_
_entity_poly.entity_id
_entity_poly.type
_entity_poly.pdbx_seq_one_letter_code
_entity_poly.pdbx_strand_id
1 'polypeptide(L)'
;MKALGFLVCVILVVFLLYNTIRHFLINQKSKLIGLIRRYPLLPFPQDGFKEFEATEKLKTLVPQAKIQVCRNYTNRQECWNGKKQAIHKMNEIMRWIVKWNKKQFDGRVHGDNDSEKVEDLVPNDARLISIKMEGFKHGEMCHEFEPIDGTIEGSYFTYQMFGDNRIQVTNYVEDNISYVAGFCIYIDSPWTSGNYFRLKFIEDFFNTVKLPIRVRTRNTARVIVKNENQVNVQHSDQKKKKEKGHEIRVGVPEHETVYMFETENRLCNSSSPVPSEVSLPEEGGPSSEMTIKWCPKLRRNIMSKIEEDVVIHEEWDPKLERMKNKECQLCTDVLHHEEPPAYSSLA
;
A
#
# COMPACT_ATOMS: atom_id res chain seq x y z
N MET A 1 64.33 4.76 -6.26
CA MET A 1 63.10 4.73 -7.09
C MET A 1 62.39 3.38 -7.09
N LYS A 2 63.07 2.23 -7.29
CA LYS A 2 62.42 0.89 -7.33
C LYS A 2 61.73 0.46 -6.01
N ALA A 3 62.34 0.72 -4.86
CA ALA A 3 61.76 0.38 -3.55
C ALA A 3 60.50 1.19 -3.20
N LEU A 4 60.42 2.46 -3.64
CA LEU A 4 59.25 3.31 -3.44
C LEU A 4 58.06 2.81 -4.28
N GLY A 5 58.31 2.40 -5.53
CA GLY A 5 57.29 1.80 -6.39
C GLY A 5 56.73 0.50 -5.83
N PHE A 6 57.58 -0.37 -5.29
CA PHE A 6 57.15 -1.60 -4.63
C PHE A 6 56.27 -1.33 -3.39
N LEU A 7 56.66 -0.38 -2.54
CA LEU A 7 55.88 0.02 -1.37
C LEU A 7 54.47 0.53 -1.76
N VAL A 8 54.39 1.39 -2.78
CA VAL A 8 53.11 1.90 -3.30
C VAL A 8 52.23 0.76 -3.82
N CYS A 9 52.80 -0.19 -4.57
CA CYS A 9 52.06 -1.37 -5.03
C CYS A 9 51.52 -2.21 -3.87
N VAL A 10 52.31 -2.45 -2.82
CA VAL A 10 51.86 -3.20 -1.64
C VAL A 10 50.71 -2.47 -0.93
N ILE A 11 50.81 -1.15 -0.74
CA ILE A 11 49.75 -0.34 -0.13
C ILE A 11 48.46 -0.43 -0.96
N LEU A 12 48.56 -0.35 -2.28
CA LEU A 12 47.39 -0.49 -3.18
C LEU A 12 46.76 -1.87 -3.07
N VAL A 13 47.55 -2.95 -3.04
CA VAL A 13 47.04 -4.32 -2.88
C VAL A 13 46.32 -4.49 -1.54
N VAL A 14 46.92 -4.03 -0.44
CA VAL A 14 46.29 -4.07 0.89
C VAL A 14 44.99 -3.26 0.91
N PHE A 15 44.98 -2.08 0.29
CA PHE A 15 43.78 -1.25 0.18
C PHE A 15 42.66 -1.93 -0.63
N LEU A 16 42.99 -2.59 -1.74
CA LEU A 16 42.01 -3.34 -2.54
C LEU A 16 41.48 -4.58 -1.78
N LEU A 17 42.35 -5.32 -1.11
CA LEU A 17 41.97 -6.45 -0.26
C LEU A 17 41.05 -6.02 0.89
N TYR A 18 41.37 -4.91 1.55
CA TYR A 18 40.51 -4.35 2.60
C TYR A 18 39.11 -4.00 2.07
N ASN A 19 39.03 -3.32 0.92
CA ASN A 19 37.74 -2.94 0.32
C ASN A 19 36.92 -4.15 -0.14
N THR A 20 37.56 -5.18 -0.69
CA THR A 20 36.88 -6.41 -1.12
C THR A 20 36.34 -7.20 0.07
N ILE A 21 37.13 -7.38 1.13
CA ILE A 21 36.68 -8.01 2.39
C ILE A 21 35.54 -7.21 3.00
N ARG A 22 35.67 -5.88 3.09
CA ARG A 22 34.62 -5.00 3.61
C ARG A 22 33.32 -5.15 2.80
N HIS A 23 33.40 -5.16 1.47
CA HIS A 23 32.22 -5.35 0.61
C HIS A 23 31.58 -6.73 0.80
N PHE A 24 32.39 -7.78 0.93
CA PHE A 24 31.91 -9.13 1.22
C PHE A 24 31.18 -9.20 2.56
N LEU A 25 31.75 -8.64 3.63
CA LEU A 25 31.13 -8.60 4.96
C LEU A 25 29.80 -7.85 4.94
N ILE A 26 29.73 -6.68 4.28
CA ILE A 26 28.49 -5.91 4.12
C ILE A 26 27.43 -6.75 3.39
N ASN A 27 27.83 -7.43 2.32
CA ASN A 27 26.93 -8.29 1.55
C ASN A 27 26.41 -9.50 2.35
N GLN A 28 27.18 -10.04 3.29
CA GLN A 28 26.68 -11.09 4.19
C GLN A 28 25.72 -10.53 5.24
N LYS A 29 26.10 -9.41 5.87
CA LYS A 29 25.25 -8.71 6.85
C LYS A 29 23.89 -8.33 6.27
N SER A 30 23.87 -7.85 5.03
CA SER A 30 22.63 -7.47 4.36
C SER A 30 21.69 -8.64 4.07
N LYS A 31 22.11 -9.90 4.27
CA LYS A 31 21.23 -11.09 4.17
C LYS A 31 20.69 -11.57 5.51
N LEU A 32 21.12 -10.97 6.63
CA LEU A 32 20.69 -11.41 7.96
C LEU A 32 19.18 -11.19 8.11
N ILE A 33 18.53 -12.19 8.71
CA ILE A 33 17.09 -12.18 9.01
C ILE A 33 16.96 -12.35 10.52
N GLY A 34 16.20 -11.45 11.14
CA GLY A 34 15.92 -11.47 12.57
C GLY A 34 14.81 -12.45 12.93
N LEU A 35 14.69 -12.72 14.22
CA LEU A 35 13.57 -13.47 14.78
C LEU A 35 12.27 -12.68 14.64
N ILE A 36 11.16 -13.41 14.47
CA ILE A 36 9.81 -12.83 14.53
C ILE A 36 9.49 -12.47 15.99
N ARG A 37 8.99 -11.25 16.21
CA ARG A 37 8.67 -10.69 17.54
C ARG A 37 7.24 -10.20 17.61
N ARG A 38 6.71 -10.08 18.83
CA ARG A 38 5.41 -9.47 19.14
C ARG A 38 5.47 -7.96 19.38
N TYR A 39 6.68 -7.41 19.41
CA TYR A 39 6.94 -5.99 19.62
C TYR A 39 7.94 -5.49 18.57
N PRO A 40 7.82 -4.22 18.15
CA PRO A 40 8.73 -3.63 17.18
C PRO A 40 10.14 -3.49 17.77
N LEU A 41 11.15 -3.50 16.90
CA LEU A 41 12.54 -3.22 17.26
C LEU A 41 12.99 -1.92 16.59
N LEU A 42 13.28 -0.91 17.42
CA LEU A 42 13.88 0.33 16.94
C LEU A 42 15.40 0.19 16.94
N PRO A 43 16.08 0.23 15.78
CA PRO A 43 17.52 -0.02 15.70
C PRO A 43 18.36 1.13 16.26
N PHE A 44 17.79 2.33 16.39
CA PHE A 44 18.42 3.50 16.96
C PHE A 44 17.36 4.47 17.52
N PRO A 45 17.74 5.36 18.47
CA PRO A 45 16.86 6.40 18.98
C PRO A 45 16.34 7.32 17.88
N GLN A 46 15.06 7.69 17.96
CA GLN A 46 14.37 8.54 16.96
C GLN A 46 14.17 9.97 17.46
N ASP A 47 14.85 10.36 18.53
CA ASP A 47 14.70 11.67 19.15
C ASP A 47 15.07 12.79 18.17
N GLY A 48 14.18 13.79 18.06
CA GLY A 48 14.36 14.92 17.16
C GLY A 48 14.09 14.63 15.69
N PHE A 49 13.54 13.45 15.36
CA PHE A 49 13.03 13.18 14.02
C PHE A 49 11.77 14.00 13.78
N LYS A 50 11.64 14.52 12.57
CA LYS A 50 10.45 15.24 12.14
C LYS A 50 9.86 14.55 10.93
N GLU A 51 8.54 14.49 10.86
CA GLU A 51 7.85 14.02 9.66
C GLU A 51 8.15 15.00 8.50
N PHE A 52 8.50 14.43 7.36
CA PHE A 52 8.77 15.20 6.15
C PHE A 52 7.46 15.55 5.48
N GLU A 53 7.19 16.83 5.32
CA GLU A 53 6.05 17.32 4.54
C GLU A 53 6.29 17.03 3.06
N ALA A 54 5.63 15.98 2.57
CA ALA A 54 5.69 15.58 1.17
C ALA A 54 5.16 16.70 0.26
N THR A 55 5.84 16.93 -0.86
CA THR A 55 5.28 17.75 -1.95
C THR A 55 4.03 17.08 -2.54
N GLU A 56 3.15 17.83 -3.19
CA GLU A 56 1.94 17.26 -3.81
C GLU A 56 2.25 16.10 -4.77
N LYS A 57 3.38 16.17 -5.49
CA LYS A 57 3.87 15.06 -6.34
C LYS A 57 4.22 13.78 -5.56
N LEU A 58 4.70 13.88 -4.33
CA LEU A 58 5.02 12.74 -3.47
C LEU A 58 3.76 12.18 -2.81
N LYS A 59 2.78 13.02 -2.50
CA LYS A 59 1.48 12.60 -1.93
C LYS A 59 0.66 11.75 -2.90
N THR A 60 0.81 11.97 -4.21
CA THR A 60 0.15 11.17 -5.25
C THR A 60 0.83 9.84 -5.55
N LEU A 61 2.01 9.56 -4.95
CA LEU A 61 2.68 8.28 -5.14
C LEU A 61 1.98 7.15 -4.39
N VAL A 62 1.88 6.00 -5.06
CA VAL A 62 1.36 4.76 -4.51
C VAL A 62 2.52 3.77 -4.34
N PRO A 63 2.71 3.15 -3.16
CA PRO A 63 2.00 3.44 -1.92
C PRO A 63 2.50 4.77 -1.31
N GLN A 64 1.64 5.41 -0.52
CA GLN A 64 2.03 6.58 0.24
C GLN A 64 3.10 6.21 1.27
N ALA A 65 4.26 6.85 1.17
CA ALA A 65 5.35 6.69 2.11
C ALA A 65 5.29 7.78 3.19
N LYS A 66 5.41 7.38 4.45
CA LYS A 66 5.64 8.29 5.58
C LYS A 66 7.15 8.37 5.82
N ILE A 67 7.74 9.55 5.64
CA ILE A 67 9.19 9.75 5.75
C ILE A 67 9.48 10.62 6.97
N GLN A 68 10.48 10.25 7.77
CA GLN A 68 11.03 11.09 8.82
C GLN A 68 12.47 11.49 8.50
N VAL A 69 12.80 12.74 8.81
CA VAL A 69 14.08 13.40 8.52
C VAL A 69 14.74 13.91 9.80
N CYS A 70 16.07 13.99 9.80
CA CYS A 70 16.83 14.60 10.89
C CYS A 70 18.16 15.23 10.41
N ARG A 71 18.24 16.57 10.53
CA ARG A 71 19.41 17.37 10.11
C ARG A 71 20.64 17.20 11.01
N ASN A 72 20.47 16.87 12.29
CA ASN A 72 21.60 16.85 13.24
C ASN A 72 22.69 15.83 12.88
N TYR A 73 22.33 14.79 12.13
CA TYR A 73 23.24 13.70 11.72
C TYR A 73 23.80 13.84 10.30
N THR A 74 23.55 14.96 9.59
CA THR A 74 24.07 15.17 8.22
C THR A 74 25.42 15.88 8.17
N ASN A 75 25.86 16.50 9.27
CA ASN A 75 27.14 17.21 9.33
C ASN A 75 28.31 16.23 9.54
N ARG A 76 28.86 15.67 8.44
CA ARG A 76 30.31 15.49 8.13
C ARG A 76 30.61 14.28 7.22
N GLN A 77 31.55 14.53 6.31
CA GLN A 77 32.32 13.66 5.40
C GLN A 77 31.58 12.99 4.23
N GLU A 78 31.48 13.77 3.14
CA GLU A 78 31.51 13.26 1.77
C GLU A 78 32.69 12.28 1.63
N CYS A 79 32.42 11.00 1.78
CA CYS A 79 33.36 9.98 1.34
C CYS A 79 33.21 9.83 -0.17
N TRP A 80 34.35 9.69 -0.85
CA TRP A 80 34.60 9.71 -2.31
C TRP A 80 33.82 8.68 -3.18
N ASN A 81 32.69 8.15 -2.71
CA ASN A 81 31.83 7.17 -3.38
C ASN A 81 30.38 7.67 -3.47
N GLY A 82 30.15 8.79 -4.15
CA GLY A 82 28.85 9.48 -4.24
C GLY A 82 27.68 8.72 -4.90
N LYS A 83 27.84 7.47 -5.34
CA LYS A 83 26.79 6.68 -6.04
C LYS A 83 26.36 5.39 -5.34
N LYS A 84 26.89 5.07 -4.15
CA LYS A 84 26.59 3.81 -3.42
C LYS A 84 26.11 4.04 -1.99
N GLN A 85 25.50 5.19 -1.74
CA GLN A 85 25.03 5.60 -0.42
C GLN A 85 23.56 5.23 -0.20
N ALA A 86 23.12 5.26 1.05
CA ALA A 86 21.80 4.82 1.47
C ALA A 86 20.71 5.58 0.73
N ILE A 87 20.79 6.91 0.68
CA ILE A 87 19.79 7.76 0.02
C ILE A 87 19.65 7.42 -1.47
N HIS A 88 20.76 7.25 -2.19
CA HIS A 88 20.71 6.84 -3.59
C HIS A 88 20.04 5.47 -3.75
N LYS A 89 20.32 4.52 -2.85
CA LYS A 89 19.66 3.21 -2.86
C LYS A 89 18.18 3.31 -2.51
N MET A 90 17.79 4.21 -1.61
CA MET A 90 16.39 4.45 -1.26
C MET A 90 15.63 5.02 -2.45
N ASN A 91 16.22 5.97 -3.18
CA ASN A 91 15.63 6.48 -4.42
C ASN A 91 15.47 5.37 -5.47
N GLU A 92 16.45 4.48 -5.63
CA GLU A 92 16.33 3.29 -6.50
C GLU A 92 15.16 2.38 -6.08
N ILE A 93 15.04 2.09 -4.78
CA ILE A 93 13.94 1.30 -4.21
C ILE A 93 12.59 1.99 -4.46
N MET A 94 12.47 3.28 -4.15
CA MET A 94 11.22 4.03 -4.32
C MET A 94 10.80 4.06 -5.79
N ARG A 95 11.74 4.27 -6.72
CA ARG A 95 11.47 4.19 -8.16
C ARG A 95 10.99 2.79 -8.57
N TRP A 96 11.60 1.73 -8.03
CA TRP A 96 11.14 0.37 -8.29
C TRP A 96 9.69 0.16 -7.80
N ILE A 97 9.37 0.62 -6.58
CA ILE A 97 8.02 0.50 -6.01
C ILE A 97 6.98 1.24 -6.89
N VAL A 98 7.31 2.47 -7.32
CA VAL A 98 6.43 3.25 -8.19
C VAL A 98 6.21 2.54 -9.54
N LYS A 99 7.29 2.01 -10.15
CA LYS A 99 7.20 1.21 -11.38
C LYS A 99 6.38 -0.07 -11.17
N TRP A 100 6.53 -0.73 -10.03
CA TRP A 100 5.78 -1.94 -9.67
C TRP A 100 4.28 -1.67 -9.60
N ASN A 101 3.88 -0.60 -8.91
CA ASN A 101 2.46 -0.25 -8.81
C ASN A 101 1.87 0.20 -10.14
N LYS A 102 2.58 1.01 -10.93
CA LYS A 102 2.13 1.35 -12.30
C LYS A 102 1.84 0.10 -13.13
N LYS A 103 2.71 -0.91 -13.08
CA LYS A 103 2.49 -2.18 -13.80
C LYS A 103 1.26 -2.95 -13.31
N GLN A 104 0.97 -2.92 -12.01
CA GLN A 104 -0.22 -3.56 -11.44
C GLN A 104 -1.51 -2.88 -11.89
N PHE A 105 -1.52 -1.56 -12.07
CA PHE A 105 -2.71 -0.82 -12.49
C PHE A 105 -2.93 -0.78 -14.01
N ASP A 106 -1.87 -0.74 -14.82
CA ASP A 106 -2.02 -0.47 -16.26
C ASP A 106 -1.99 -1.72 -17.16
N GLY A 107 -1.66 -2.92 -16.65
CA GLY A 107 -1.71 -4.20 -17.40
C GLY A 107 -0.84 -4.30 -18.66
N ARG A 108 -0.27 -3.19 -19.16
CA ARG A 108 0.63 -3.10 -20.31
C ARG A 108 1.51 -1.86 -20.14
N VAL A 109 2.82 -2.05 -20.17
CA VAL A 109 3.72 -1.00 -20.64
C VAL A 109 4.46 -1.57 -21.84
N HIS A 110 3.93 -1.28 -23.03
CA HIS A 110 4.77 -1.11 -24.21
C HIS A 110 5.27 0.32 -24.19
N GLY A 111 6.58 0.50 -24.14
CA GLY A 111 7.22 1.82 -24.21
C GLY A 111 8.16 2.04 -23.05
N ASP A 112 9.38 1.54 -23.20
CA ASP A 112 10.53 1.82 -22.36
C ASP A 112 10.99 3.26 -22.60
N ASN A 113 10.15 4.25 -22.23
CA ASN A 113 10.61 5.63 -22.13
C ASN A 113 11.26 5.79 -20.75
N ASP A 114 12.45 5.21 -20.63
CA ASP A 114 13.36 5.28 -19.48
C ASP A 114 13.89 6.73 -19.22
N SER A 115 13.32 7.73 -19.89
CA SER A 115 13.73 9.14 -19.90
C SER A 115 12.91 10.06 -19.00
N GLU A 116 11.78 9.61 -18.42
CA GLU A 116 11.15 10.36 -17.34
C GLU A 116 12.04 10.19 -16.09
N LYS A 117 12.98 11.13 -15.90
CA LYS A 117 13.77 11.23 -14.67
C LYS A 117 12.79 11.41 -13.52
N VAL A 118 12.39 10.30 -12.91
CA VAL A 118 11.70 10.33 -11.62
C VAL A 118 12.65 11.06 -10.67
N GLU A 119 12.26 12.29 -10.31
CA GLU A 119 12.98 13.13 -9.36
C GLU A 119 13.30 12.30 -8.11
N ASP A 120 14.41 12.60 -7.44
CA ASP A 120 14.75 11.91 -6.20
C ASP A 120 13.63 12.16 -5.16
N LEU A 121 12.96 11.06 -4.81
CA LEU A 121 11.76 11.03 -3.97
C LEU A 121 12.11 11.10 -2.47
N VAL A 122 13.34 10.73 -2.13
CA VAL A 122 13.82 10.59 -0.76
C VAL A 122 14.71 11.78 -0.40
N PRO A 123 14.35 12.57 0.64
CA PRO A 123 15.19 13.65 1.14
C PRO A 123 16.59 13.17 1.57
N ASN A 124 17.60 14.01 1.38
CA ASN A 124 18.99 13.69 1.72
C ASN A 124 19.21 13.42 3.22
N ASP A 125 18.34 13.96 4.08
CA ASP A 125 18.37 13.80 5.52
C ASP A 125 17.35 12.78 6.04
N ALA A 126 16.78 11.95 5.16
CA ALA A 126 15.88 10.87 5.53
C ALA A 126 16.56 9.88 6.51
N ARG A 127 15.80 9.46 7.52
CA ARG A 127 16.22 8.52 8.57
C ARG A 127 15.29 7.31 8.66
N LEU A 128 14.02 7.51 8.38
CA LEU A 128 13.01 6.46 8.40
C LEU A 128 12.10 6.64 7.19
N ILE A 129 11.92 5.56 6.44
CA ILE A 129 10.95 5.49 5.35
C ILE A 129 9.99 4.39 5.72
N SER A 130 8.72 4.73 5.91
CA SER A 130 7.65 3.77 6.18
C SER A 130 6.72 3.67 4.99
N ILE A 131 6.46 2.43 4.56
CA ILE A 131 5.65 2.10 3.40
C ILE A 131 4.54 1.15 3.83
N LYS A 132 3.29 1.57 3.64
CA LYS A 132 2.12 0.76 3.92
C LYS A 132 1.77 -0.13 2.73
N MET A 133 1.23 -1.33 3.01
CA MET A 133 0.66 -2.19 1.98
C MET A 133 -0.80 -1.84 1.71
N GLU A 134 -1.34 -2.40 0.61
CA GLU A 134 -2.76 -2.30 0.27
C GLU A 134 -3.63 -2.93 1.38
N GLY A 135 -4.77 -2.30 1.70
CA GLY A 135 -5.63 -2.70 2.81
C GLY A 135 -5.23 -2.11 4.17
N PHE A 136 -4.10 -1.40 4.24
CA PHE A 136 -3.62 -0.78 5.47
C PHE A 136 -3.46 0.74 5.35
N LYS A 137 -3.60 1.44 6.47
CA LYS A 137 -3.23 2.85 6.68
C LYS A 137 -2.06 2.94 7.66
N HIS A 138 -1.32 4.04 7.63
CA HIS A 138 -0.30 4.33 8.65
C HIS A 138 -0.99 4.59 9.99
N GLY A 139 -0.41 4.08 11.07
CA GLY A 139 -0.77 4.43 12.45
C GLY A 139 -0.08 5.73 12.91
N GLU A 140 -0.04 5.92 14.22
CA GLU A 140 0.64 7.07 14.83
C GLU A 140 2.15 6.99 14.58
N MET A 141 2.75 5.85 14.95
CA MET A 141 4.16 5.59 14.74
C MET A 141 4.43 5.05 13.34
N CYS A 142 5.62 5.32 12.79
CA CYS A 142 5.97 4.88 11.43
C CYS A 142 5.96 3.35 11.25
N HIS A 143 6.11 2.55 12.29
CA HIS A 143 6.09 1.08 12.21
C HIS A 143 4.71 0.47 12.47
N GLU A 144 3.71 1.31 12.74
CA GLU A 144 2.33 0.91 12.98
C GLU A 144 1.54 1.01 11.67
N PHE A 145 0.83 -0.06 11.37
CA PHE A 145 -0.01 -0.16 10.20
C PHE A 145 -1.34 -0.75 10.65
N GLU A 146 -2.43 -0.06 10.39
CA GLU A 146 -3.76 -0.47 10.81
C GLU A 146 -4.57 -0.94 9.60
N PRO A 147 -5.28 -2.07 9.67
CA PRO A 147 -6.25 -2.43 8.65
C PRO A 147 -7.27 -1.30 8.48
N ILE A 148 -7.56 -0.94 7.22
CA ILE A 148 -8.52 0.13 6.91
C ILE A 148 -9.92 -0.19 7.49
N ASP A 149 -10.28 -1.48 7.51
CA ASP A 149 -11.59 -1.96 7.96
C ASP A 149 -11.64 -2.30 9.46
N GLY A 150 -10.58 -1.96 10.19
CA GLY A 150 -10.38 -2.29 11.59
C GLY A 150 -9.87 -3.71 11.82
N THR A 151 -9.54 -4.00 13.08
CA THR A 151 -9.01 -5.28 13.51
C THR A 151 -10.13 -6.30 13.79
N ILE A 152 -9.80 -7.58 13.68
CA ILE A 152 -10.67 -8.69 14.12
C ILE A 152 -10.21 -9.15 15.51
N GLU A 153 -11.14 -9.66 16.31
CA GLU A 153 -10.84 -10.26 17.61
C GLU A 153 -9.85 -11.43 17.46
N GLY A 154 -8.83 -11.48 18.34
CA GLY A 154 -7.77 -12.49 18.27
C GLY A 154 -6.68 -12.21 17.22
N SER A 155 -6.87 -11.21 16.35
CA SER A 155 -5.79 -10.74 15.48
C SER A 155 -4.66 -10.07 16.25
N TYR A 156 -3.47 -10.09 15.69
CA TYR A 156 -2.29 -9.49 16.31
C TYR A 156 -1.23 -9.10 15.28
N PHE A 157 -0.28 -8.28 15.72
CA PHE A 157 0.87 -7.90 14.90
C PHE A 157 2.12 -8.70 15.25
N THR A 158 2.96 -8.89 14.24
CA THR A 158 4.33 -9.40 14.40
C THR A 158 5.30 -8.54 13.63
N TYR A 159 6.56 -8.54 14.08
CA TYR A 159 7.62 -7.71 13.54
C TYR A 159 8.84 -8.56 13.26
N GLN A 160 9.50 -8.33 12.13
CA GLN A 160 10.73 -9.05 11.78
C GLN A 160 11.72 -8.10 11.09
N MET A 161 12.98 -8.19 11.52
CA MET A 161 14.07 -7.39 10.97
C MET A 161 14.79 -8.11 9.84
N PHE A 162 15.26 -7.35 8.86
CA PHE A 162 16.02 -7.81 7.71
C PHE A 162 17.24 -6.90 7.47
N GLY A 163 18.29 -7.52 6.93
CA GLY A 163 19.48 -6.84 6.43
C GLY A 163 20.34 -6.18 7.49
N ASP A 164 20.59 -6.85 8.63
CA ASP A 164 21.33 -6.30 9.78
C ASP A 164 20.56 -5.16 10.48
N ASN A 165 19.29 -5.43 10.80
CA ASN A 165 18.36 -4.51 11.46
C ASN A 165 18.10 -3.21 10.68
N ARG A 166 18.06 -3.30 9.34
CA ARG A 166 17.88 -2.14 8.45
C ARG A 166 16.47 -2.01 7.90
N ILE A 167 15.75 -3.11 7.77
CA ILE A 167 14.39 -3.12 7.27
C ILE A 167 13.54 -3.90 8.28
N GLN A 168 12.46 -3.31 8.78
CA GLN A 168 11.48 -4.02 9.60
C GLN A 168 10.22 -4.24 8.78
N VAL A 169 9.78 -5.49 8.66
CA VAL A 169 8.43 -5.78 8.18
C VAL A 169 7.48 -5.89 9.36
N THR A 170 6.29 -5.35 9.20
CA THR A 170 5.18 -5.53 10.14
C THR A 170 4.15 -6.41 9.46
N ASN A 171 3.81 -7.54 10.07
CA ASN A 171 2.74 -8.42 9.60
C ASN A 171 1.54 -8.33 10.53
N TYR A 172 0.35 -8.31 9.94
CA TYR A 172 -0.93 -8.48 10.62
C TYR A 172 -1.37 -9.94 10.47
N VAL A 173 -1.60 -10.62 11.59
CA VAL A 173 -1.98 -12.04 11.62
C VAL A 173 -3.44 -12.16 12.03
N GLU A 174 -4.20 -12.85 11.21
CA GLU A 174 -5.63 -13.14 11.38
C GLU A 174 -5.88 -14.57 10.92
N ASP A 175 -6.62 -15.36 11.70
CA ASP A 175 -6.97 -16.74 11.37
C ASP A 175 -5.76 -17.60 10.94
N ASN A 176 -4.61 -17.37 11.60
CA ASN A 176 -3.30 -17.98 11.30
C ASN A 176 -2.70 -17.63 9.92
N ILE A 177 -3.27 -16.66 9.21
CA ILE A 177 -2.72 -16.11 7.97
C ILE A 177 -1.98 -14.81 8.29
N SER A 178 -0.74 -14.72 7.84
CA SER A 178 0.12 -13.55 8.04
C SER A 178 0.13 -12.67 6.79
N TYR A 179 -0.45 -11.48 6.89
CA TYR A 179 -0.47 -10.48 5.83
C TYR A 179 0.59 -9.41 6.10
N VAL A 180 1.38 -9.04 5.09
CA VAL A 180 2.31 -7.92 5.24
C VAL A 180 1.50 -6.63 5.31
N ALA A 181 1.55 -5.96 6.46
CA ALA A 181 0.82 -4.70 6.68
C ALA A 181 1.60 -3.50 6.14
N GLY A 182 2.92 -3.57 6.22
CA GLY A 182 3.85 -2.54 5.78
C GLY A 182 5.27 -2.85 6.20
N PHE A 183 6.20 -1.99 5.84
CA PHE A 183 7.58 -2.09 6.26
C PHE A 183 8.23 -0.72 6.45
N CYS A 184 9.23 -0.70 7.32
CA CYS A 184 10.07 0.45 7.62
C CYS A 184 11.50 0.20 7.17
N ILE A 185 12.14 1.21 6.59
CA ILE A 185 13.57 1.22 6.27
C ILE A 185 14.26 2.24 7.17
N TYR A 186 15.23 1.77 7.95
CA TYR A 186 15.98 2.54 8.92
C TYR A 186 17.36 2.91 8.36
N ILE A 187 17.58 4.22 8.26
CA ILE A 187 18.79 4.84 7.74
C ILE A 187 19.48 5.54 8.91
N ASP A 188 20.47 4.88 9.50
CA ASP A 188 21.29 5.46 10.58
C ASP A 188 22.07 6.70 10.11
N SER A 189 22.58 6.64 8.87
CA SER A 189 23.31 7.72 8.22
C SER A 189 23.02 7.75 6.72
N PRO A 190 22.87 8.93 6.10
CA PRO A 190 22.71 9.05 4.63
C PRO A 190 23.84 8.38 3.86
N TRP A 191 25.02 8.38 4.47
CA TRP A 191 26.29 7.95 3.91
C TRP A 191 26.54 6.44 4.05
N THR A 192 25.68 5.73 4.80
CA THR A 192 25.75 4.27 4.94
C THR A 192 25.71 3.62 3.57
N SER A 193 26.44 2.52 3.39
CA SER A 193 26.48 1.85 2.09
C SER A 193 25.08 1.35 1.71
N GLY A 194 24.64 1.67 0.49
CA GLY A 194 23.38 1.17 -0.07
C GLY A 194 23.29 -0.36 -0.11
N ASN A 195 24.43 -1.06 -0.09
CA ASN A 195 24.49 -2.53 -0.09
C ASN A 195 23.88 -3.18 1.17
N TYR A 196 23.68 -2.42 2.24
CA TYR A 196 22.94 -2.88 3.42
C TYR A 196 21.44 -3.07 3.13
N PHE A 197 20.91 -2.41 2.10
CA PHE A 197 19.49 -2.42 1.75
C PHE A 197 19.26 -3.26 0.50
N ARG A 198 18.84 -4.52 0.69
CA ARG A 198 18.58 -5.44 -0.42
C ARG A 198 17.17 -5.24 -0.96
N LEU A 199 17.08 -4.88 -2.24
CA LEU A 199 15.80 -4.73 -2.95
C LEU A 199 14.98 -6.02 -2.93
N LYS A 200 15.64 -7.20 -2.97
CA LYS A 200 14.98 -8.50 -2.95
C LYS A 200 13.99 -8.68 -1.79
N PHE A 201 14.28 -8.19 -0.60
CA PHE A 201 13.33 -8.31 0.51
C PHE A 201 12.05 -7.51 0.25
N ILE A 202 12.18 -6.32 -0.35
CA ILE A 202 11.05 -5.49 -0.71
C ILE A 202 10.24 -6.17 -1.81
N GLU A 203 10.90 -6.75 -2.81
CA GLU A 203 10.22 -7.58 -3.83
C GLU A 203 9.42 -8.72 -3.19
N ASP A 204 10.04 -9.45 -2.25
CA ASP A 204 9.39 -10.55 -1.53
C ASP A 204 8.16 -10.05 -0.76
N PHE A 205 8.22 -8.87 -0.12
CA PHE A 205 7.08 -8.28 0.60
C PHE A 205 5.89 -7.94 -0.32
N PHE A 206 6.16 -7.36 -1.49
CA PHE A 206 5.12 -7.00 -2.47
C PHE A 206 4.47 -8.21 -3.15
N ASN A 207 5.13 -9.37 -3.13
CA ASN A 207 4.63 -10.63 -3.70
C ASN A 207 3.88 -11.51 -2.68
N THR A 208 3.67 -11.03 -1.45
CA THR A 208 2.92 -11.76 -0.42
C THR A 208 1.40 -11.69 -0.62
N VAL A 209 0.67 -12.56 0.09
CA VAL A 209 -0.80 -12.54 0.13
C VAL A 209 -1.27 -11.19 0.70
N LYS A 210 -2.16 -10.52 -0.03
CA LYS A 210 -2.75 -9.25 0.38
C LYS A 210 -3.92 -9.46 1.33
N LEU A 211 -4.10 -8.54 2.27
CA LEU A 211 -5.29 -8.54 3.13
C LEU A 211 -6.54 -8.35 2.26
N PRO A 212 -7.58 -9.19 2.40
CA PRO A 212 -8.82 -9.01 1.66
C PRO A 212 -9.51 -7.71 2.07
N ILE A 213 -10.02 -6.96 1.10
CA ILE A 213 -10.74 -5.70 1.36
C ILE A 213 -12.13 -6.04 1.89
N ARG A 214 -12.51 -5.51 3.06
CA ARG A 214 -13.82 -5.74 3.67
C ARG A 214 -14.66 -4.47 3.62
N VAL A 215 -15.60 -4.41 2.68
CA VAL A 215 -16.53 -3.31 2.62
C VAL A 215 -17.65 -3.56 3.63
N ARG A 216 -17.74 -2.71 4.66
CA ARG A 216 -18.93 -2.63 5.51
C ARG A 216 -19.96 -1.74 4.83
N THR A 217 -21.10 -2.31 4.47
CA THR A 217 -22.24 -1.52 4.00
C THR A 217 -22.99 -0.96 5.22
N ARG A 218 -23.83 0.05 5.00
CA ARG A 218 -24.56 0.72 6.09
C ARG A 218 -25.38 -0.26 6.94
N ASN A 219 -25.79 -1.39 6.36
CA ASN A 219 -26.75 -2.31 6.94
C ASN A 219 -26.19 -3.72 7.23
N THR A 220 -25.04 -3.77 7.90
CA THR A 220 -24.50 -4.98 8.56
C THR A 220 -24.02 -6.14 7.66
N ALA A 221 -24.24 -6.07 6.34
CA ALA A 221 -23.59 -6.99 5.41
C ALA A 221 -22.08 -6.69 5.33
N ARG A 222 -21.26 -7.73 5.53
CA ARG A 222 -19.81 -7.68 5.33
C ARG A 222 -19.48 -8.25 3.96
N VAL A 223 -19.00 -7.41 3.06
CA VAL A 223 -18.52 -7.85 1.74
C VAL A 223 -17.01 -8.04 1.82
N ILE A 224 -16.54 -9.29 1.75
CA ILE A 224 -15.13 -9.68 1.77
C ILE A 224 -14.67 -9.93 0.34
N VAL A 225 -13.84 -9.04 -0.19
CA VAL A 225 -13.29 -9.11 -1.53
C VAL A 225 -11.92 -9.80 -1.45
N LYS A 226 -11.88 -11.12 -1.70
CA LYS A 226 -10.66 -11.94 -1.53
C LYS A 226 -9.64 -11.70 -2.64
N ASN A 227 -10.07 -11.72 -3.89
CA ASN A 227 -9.26 -11.39 -5.07
C ASN A 227 -10.14 -10.75 -6.16
N GLU A 228 -9.58 -10.41 -7.32
CA GLU A 228 -10.33 -9.75 -8.41
C GLU A 228 -11.55 -10.55 -8.89
N ASN A 229 -11.52 -11.86 -8.71
CA ASN A 229 -12.51 -12.79 -9.28
C ASN A 229 -13.45 -13.39 -8.23
N GLN A 230 -13.24 -13.11 -6.94
CA GLN A 230 -13.99 -13.71 -5.84
C GLN A 230 -14.40 -12.66 -4.80
N VAL A 231 -15.71 -12.49 -4.65
CA VAL A 231 -16.31 -11.63 -3.63
C VAL A 231 -17.29 -12.44 -2.80
N ASN A 232 -17.11 -12.44 -1.48
CA ASN A 232 -18.00 -13.09 -0.53
C ASN A 232 -18.85 -12.02 0.15
N VAL A 233 -20.16 -12.21 0.22
CA VAL A 233 -21.08 -11.34 0.95
C VAL A 233 -21.64 -12.12 2.13
N GLN A 234 -21.35 -11.66 3.35
CA GLN A 234 -21.86 -12.23 4.59
C GLN A 234 -22.95 -11.33 5.14
N HIS A 235 -24.14 -11.88 5.39
CA HIS A 235 -25.25 -11.16 6.00
C HIS A 235 -25.31 -11.46 7.51
N SER A 236 -25.48 -10.43 8.34
CA SER A 236 -25.77 -10.62 9.77
C SER A 236 -27.20 -10.16 10.06
N ASP A 237 -28.12 -11.11 10.19
CA ASP A 237 -29.47 -10.80 10.64
C ASP A 237 -29.43 -10.46 12.14
N GLN A 238 -29.43 -9.17 12.48
CA GLN A 238 -29.65 -8.75 13.85
C GLN A 238 -31.14 -8.88 14.22
N LYS A 239 -31.65 -10.10 14.37
CA LYS A 239 -32.89 -10.29 15.13
C LYS A 239 -32.59 -10.04 16.60
N LYS A 240 -32.90 -8.83 17.09
CA LYS A 240 -32.95 -8.52 18.53
C LYS A 240 -34.00 -9.41 19.22
N LYS A 241 -33.61 -10.57 19.73
CA LYS A 241 -34.36 -11.22 20.82
C LYS A 241 -34.01 -10.50 22.11
N LYS A 242 -34.96 -9.76 22.68
CA LYS A 242 -34.85 -9.27 24.07
C LYS A 242 -35.13 -10.46 24.99
N GLU A 243 -34.08 -11.15 25.44
CA GLU A 243 -34.16 -11.93 26.69
C GLU A 243 -33.40 -11.23 27.80
N LYS A 244 -34.04 -11.14 28.97
CA LYS A 244 -33.50 -10.48 30.15
C LYS A 244 -32.37 -11.34 30.71
N GLY A 245 -31.15 -10.79 30.71
CA GLY A 245 -30.06 -11.20 31.57
C GLY A 245 -28.90 -11.88 30.83
N HIS A 246 -27.83 -11.11 30.63
CA HIS A 246 -26.48 -11.55 30.27
C HIS A 246 -26.35 -12.32 28.94
N GLU A 247 -26.18 -11.58 27.84
CA GLU A 247 -26.03 -12.17 26.50
C GLU A 247 -24.62 -11.90 25.94
N ILE A 248 -23.85 -12.98 25.78
CA ILE A 248 -22.62 -13.00 24.98
C ILE A 248 -23.03 -12.82 23.52
N ARG A 249 -22.57 -11.75 22.87
CA ARG A 249 -22.81 -11.51 21.45
C ARG A 249 -21.81 -12.29 20.60
N VAL A 250 -22.14 -13.52 20.22
CA VAL A 250 -21.51 -14.19 19.08
C VAL A 250 -22.48 -14.13 17.91
N GLY A 251 -22.30 -13.17 17.01
CA GLY A 251 -23.01 -13.15 15.73
C GLY A 251 -22.35 -14.17 14.81
N VAL A 252 -22.99 -15.34 14.64
CA VAL A 252 -22.61 -16.31 13.61
C VAL A 252 -23.28 -15.87 12.30
N PRO A 253 -22.55 -15.65 11.19
CA PRO A 253 -23.17 -15.35 9.90
C PRO A 253 -23.92 -16.58 9.39
N GLU A 254 -25.24 -16.49 9.24
CA GLU A 254 -26.08 -17.63 8.80
C GLU A 254 -26.09 -17.82 7.27
N HIS A 255 -25.76 -16.78 6.49
CA HIS A 255 -25.71 -16.85 5.02
C HIS A 255 -24.49 -16.13 4.43
N GLU A 256 -23.65 -16.90 3.71
CA GLU A 256 -22.52 -16.42 2.91
C GLU A 256 -22.80 -16.68 1.43
N THR A 257 -22.89 -15.62 0.63
CA THR A 257 -23.04 -15.69 -0.83
C THR A 257 -21.68 -15.45 -1.49
N VAL A 258 -21.23 -16.35 -2.36
CA VAL A 258 -19.95 -16.24 -3.07
C VAL A 258 -20.22 -15.90 -4.54
N TYR A 259 -19.74 -14.73 -4.98
CA TYR A 259 -19.78 -14.30 -6.38
C TYR A 259 -18.46 -14.62 -7.06
N MET A 260 -18.53 -15.36 -8.17
CA MET A 260 -17.41 -15.63 -9.06
C MET A 260 -17.59 -14.87 -10.37
N PHE A 261 -16.56 -14.14 -10.80
CA PHE A 261 -16.60 -13.36 -12.03
C PHE A 261 -15.63 -13.96 -13.07
N GLU A 262 -16.15 -14.29 -14.25
CA GLU A 262 -15.33 -14.71 -15.39
C GLU A 262 -14.65 -13.49 -16.01
N THR A 263 -13.34 -13.59 -16.20
CA THR A 263 -12.55 -12.54 -16.83
C THR A 263 -12.74 -12.61 -18.35
N GLU A 264 -13.73 -11.90 -18.89
CA GLU A 264 -13.69 -11.56 -20.31
C GLU A 264 -12.52 -10.60 -20.54
N ASN A 265 -11.45 -11.11 -21.17
CA ASN A 265 -10.34 -10.30 -21.67
C ASN A 265 -10.86 -9.18 -22.58
N ARG A 266 -11.02 -7.97 -22.04
CA ARG A 266 -11.34 -6.78 -22.84
C ARG A 266 -10.12 -5.89 -22.99
N LEU A 267 -9.49 -6.05 -24.16
CA LEU A 267 -8.62 -5.06 -24.78
C LEU A 267 -9.34 -3.72 -24.92
N CYS A 268 -8.80 -2.66 -24.32
CA CYS A 268 -9.13 -1.28 -24.67
C CYS A 268 -7.81 -0.52 -24.89
N ASN A 269 -7.56 -0.15 -26.14
CA ASN A 269 -6.47 0.73 -26.56
C ASN A 269 -6.98 2.18 -26.65
N SER A 270 -6.00 3.08 -26.55
CA SER A 270 -5.86 4.42 -27.14
C SER A 270 -6.53 5.66 -26.53
N SER A 271 -5.62 6.61 -26.28
CA SER A 271 -5.67 8.08 -26.45
C SER A 271 -6.64 8.91 -25.61
N SER A 272 -6.07 9.59 -24.62
CA SER A 272 -6.64 10.78 -23.98
C SER A 272 -6.47 12.01 -24.88
N PRO A 273 -7.51 12.86 -24.97
CA PRO A 273 -7.29 14.30 -25.10
C PRO A 273 -7.92 15.10 -23.95
N VAL A 274 -7.39 16.31 -23.82
CA VAL A 274 -7.60 17.41 -22.86
C VAL A 274 -9.08 17.79 -22.68
N PRO A 275 -9.55 18.22 -21.49
CA PRO A 275 -10.92 18.69 -21.33
C PRO A 275 -11.12 20.02 -22.05
N SER A 276 -11.98 20.02 -23.07
CA SER A 276 -12.59 21.24 -23.61
C SER A 276 -13.87 21.55 -22.84
N GLU A 277 -14.04 22.81 -22.48
CA GLU A 277 -15.24 23.41 -21.88
C GLU A 277 -16.51 22.96 -22.62
N VAL A 278 -17.45 22.35 -21.90
CA VAL A 278 -18.83 22.19 -22.36
C VAL A 278 -19.77 22.55 -21.20
N SER A 279 -20.61 23.53 -21.50
CA SER A 279 -21.65 24.16 -20.71
C SER A 279 -22.71 23.18 -20.22
N LEU A 280 -23.21 23.42 -19.00
CA LEU A 280 -24.42 22.82 -18.44
C LEU A 280 -25.66 23.22 -19.27
N PRO A 281 -26.58 22.30 -19.59
CA PRO A 281 -27.95 22.66 -19.94
C PRO A 281 -28.80 22.89 -18.69
N GLU A 282 -29.67 23.89 -18.77
CA GLU A 282 -30.69 24.28 -17.79
C GLU A 282 -31.85 23.28 -17.67
N GLU A 283 -32.35 23.17 -16.44
CA GLU A 283 -33.66 22.76 -15.90
C GLU A 283 -34.56 21.69 -16.56
N GLY A 284 -34.97 20.69 -15.75
CA GLY A 284 -36.22 19.93 -15.96
C GLY A 284 -36.36 18.56 -15.28
N GLY A 285 -36.62 18.49 -13.96
CA GLY A 285 -37.28 17.36 -13.24
C GLY A 285 -36.54 16.01 -13.08
N PRO A 286 -37.17 15.04 -12.35
CA PRO A 286 -36.93 14.75 -10.93
C PRO A 286 -35.53 14.17 -10.62
N SER A 287 -35.06 14.41 -9.39
CA SER A 287 -33.71 14.11 -8.88
C SER A 287 -33.31 12.63 -9.02
N SER A 288 -32.59 12.30 -10.08
CA SER A 288 -31.68 11.14 -10.16
C SER A 288 -30.28 11.63 -9.76
N GLU A 289 -30.10 11.95 -8.49
CA GLU A 289 -28.82 12.47 -8.00
C GLU A 289 -27.79 11.32 -8.04
N MET A 290 -26.95 11.32 -9.08
CA MET A 290 -25.81 10.44 -9.21
C MET A 290 -24.89 10.61 -8.00
N THR A 291 -24.56 9.52 -7.32
CA THR A 291 -23.68 9.55 -6.15
C THR A 291 -22.45 8.68 -6.36
N ILE A 292 -21.30 9.12 -5.86
CA ILE A 292 -20.08 8.33 -5.89
C ILE A 292 -20.15 7.30 -4.75
N LYS A 293 -20.24 6.01 -5.10
CA LYS A 293 -20.24 4.88 -4.16
C LYS A 293 -19.13 3.90 -4.50
N TRP A 294 -18.59 3.21 -3.49
CA TRP A 294 -17.62 2.15 -3.71
C TRP A 294 -18.29 0.90 -4.28
N CYS A 295 -17.75 0.35 -5.36
CA CYS A 295 -18.22 -0.92 -5.92
C CYS A 295 -17.26 -2.07 -5.54
N PRO A 296 -17.72 -3.10 -4.80
CA PRO A 296 -16.88 -4.25 -4.45
C PRO A 296 -16.46 -5.11 -5.65
N LYS A 297 -17.31 -5.19 -6.69
CA LYS A 297 -17.01 -5.91 -7.94
C LYS A 297 -15.89 -5.25 -8.73
N LEU A 298 -15.90 -3.92 -8.84
CA LEU A 298 -14.93 -3.14 -9.62
C LEU A 298 -13.73 -2.66 -8.80
N ARG A 299 -13.77 -2.82 -7.48
CA ARG A 299 -12.73 -2.40 -6.52
C ARG A 299 -12.32 -0.92 -6.69
N ARG A 300 -13.30 -0.05 -6.93
CA ARG A 300 -13.11 1.40 -7.06
C ARG A 300 -14.37 2.17 -6.70
N ASN A 301 -14.20 3.46 -6.41
CA ASN A 301 -15.31 4.40 -6.36
C ASN A 301 -15.86 4.59 -7.77
N ILE A 302 -17.17 4.50 -7.92
CA ILE A 302 -17.86 4.63 -9.19
C ILE A 302 -19.14 5.44 -9.05
N MET A 303 -19.46 6.21 -10.08
CA MET A 303 -20.70 6.95 -10.14
C MET A 303 -21.86 5.97 -10.24
N SER A 304 -22.78 6.05 -9.29
CA SER A 304 -23.87 5.09 -9.14
C SER A 304 -25.20 5.82 -8.94
N LYS A 305 -26.24 5.32 -9.59
CA LYS A 305 -27.62 5.70 -9.35
C LYS A 305 -28.46 4.47 -9.07
N ILE A 306 -29.59 4.68 -8.40
CA ILE A 306 -30.57 3.63 -8.14
C ILE A 306 -31.76 3.92 -9.05
N GLU A 307 -32.09 2.99 -9.95
CA GLU A 307 -33.28 3.03 -10.78
C GLU A 307 -34.04 1.72 -10.59
N GLU A 308 -35.33 1.80 -10.24
CA GLU A 308 -36.20 0.61 -10.08
C GLU A 308 -35.59 -0.48 -9.17
N ASP A 309 -35.02 -0.06 -8.02
CA ASP A 309 -34.29 -0.89 -7.06
C ASP A 309 -33.04 -1.62 -7.59
N VAL A 310 -32.57 -1.26 -8.78
CA VAL A 310 -31.31 -1.77 -9.36
C VAL A 310 -30.23 -0.71 -9.26
N VAL A 311 -29.03 -1.12 -8.82
CA VAL A 311 -27.86 -0.23 -8.82
C VAL A 311 -27.24 -0.21 -10.22
N ILE A 312 -27.23 0.97 -10.82
CA ILE A 312 -26.65 1.24 -12.12
C ILE A 312 -25.39 2.06 -11.93
N HIS A 313 -24.27 1.55 -12.45
CA HIS A 313 -23.02 2.28 -12.55
C HIS A 313 -22.94 3.04 -13.87
N GLU A 314 -22.42 4.25 -13.80
CA GLU A 314 -22.00 4.99 -14.97
C GLU A 314 -20.51 4.72 -15.23
N GLU A 315 -20.22 4.02 -16.33
CA GLU A 315 -18.87 3.66 -16.73
C GLU A 315 -18.50 4.31 -18.06
N TRP A 316 -17.30 4.84 -18.17
CA TRP A 316 -16.76 5.26 -19.47
C TRP A 316 -16.58 4.05 -20.40
N ASP A 317 -17.21 4.06 -21.58
CA ASP A 317 -17.02 3.07 -22.63
C ASP A 317 -16.01 3.61 -23.68
N PRO A 318 -14.75 3.12 -23.69
CA PRO A 318 -13.74 3.62 -24.60
C PRO A 318 -14.00 3.25 -26.07
N LYS A 319 -14.89 2.30 -26.37
CA LYS A 319 -15.22 1.92 -27.76
C LYS A 319 -16.25 2.86 -28.39
N LEU A 320 -17.12 3.42 -27.54
CA LEU A 320 -18.23 4.28 -27.97
C LEU A 320 -17.99 5.75 -27.60
N GLU A 321 -16.83 6.05 -26.99
CA GLU A 321 -16.42 7.38 -26.50
C GLU A 321 -17.51 8.10 -25.70
N ARG A 322 -18.24 7.34 -24.87
CA ARG A 322 -19.34 7.87 -24.06
C ARG A 322 -19.50 7.14 -22.74
N MET A 323 -20.13 7.81 -21.79
CA MET A 323 -20.60 7.17 -20.56
C MET A 323 -21.68 6.14 -20.89
N LYS A 324 -21.61 4.98 -20.24
CA LYS A 324 -22.54 3.88 -20.38
C LYS A 324 -23.00 3.41 -19.01
N ASN A 325 -24.31 3.28 -18.89
CA ASN A 325 -24.96 2.69 -17.73
C ASN A 325 -24.81 1.17 -17.78
N LYS A 326 -24.33 0.58 -16.68
CA LYS A 326 -24.25 -0.86 -16.47
C LYS A 326 -24.84 -1.23 -15.12
N GLU A 327 -25.77 -2.16 -15.14
CA GLU A 327 -26.33 -2.75 -13.92
C GLU A 327 -25.28 -3.58 -13.18
N CYS A 328 -25.25 -3.44 -11.85
CA CYS A 328 -24.36 -4.21 -11.01
C CYS A 328 -25.14 -5.07 -10.02
N GLN A 329 -25.37 -6.33 -10.40
CA GLN A 329 -26.07 -7.30 -9.55
C GLN A 329 -25.54 -7.36 -8.12
N LEU A 330 -24.21 -7.34 -7.94
CA LEU A 330 -23.61 -7.37 -6.59
C LEU A 330 -23.99 -6.14 -5.76
N CYS A 331 -24.04 -4.95 -6.38
CA CYS A 331 -24.43 -3.73 -5.68
C CYS A 331 -25.95 -3.69 -5.44
N THR A 332 -26.74 -4.23 -6.37
CA THR A 332 -28.19 -4.41 -6.25
C THR A 332 -28.55 -5.36 -5.10
N ASP A 333 -27.88 -6.50 -5.00
CA ASP A 333 -28.09 -7.45 -3.91
C ASP A 333 -27.72 -6.79 -2.56
N VAL A 334 -26.61 -6.04 -2.53
CA VAL A 334 -26.25 -5.23 -1.35
C VAL A 334 -27.35 -4.22 -1.00
N LEU A 335 -27.94 -3.53 -1.99
CA LEU A 335 -29.01 -2.55 -1.81
C LEU A 335 -30.30 -3.17 -1.27
N HIS A 336 -30.73 -4.32 -1.78
CA HIS A 336 -31.96 -4.98 -1.32
C HIS A 336 -31.89 -5.45 0.13
N HIS A 337 -30.69 -5.62 0.67
CA HIS A 337 -30.45 -5.94 2.07
C HIS A 337 -30.13 -4.68 2.91
N GLU A 338 -30.27 -3.49 2.34
CA GLU A 338 -30.25 -2.24 3.07
C GLU A 338 -31.62 -1.93 3.71
N GLU A 339 -31.96 -2.51 4.86
CA GLU A 339 -33.16 -2.08 5.60
C GLU A 339 -33.01 -0.60 6.06
N PRO A 340 -34.01 0.28 5.83
CA PRO A 340 -33.97 1.63 6.37
C PRO A 340 -34.08 1.61 7.91
N PRO A 341 -33.48 2.58 8.64
CA PRO A 341 -33.60 2.63 10.08
C PRO A 341 -35.07 2.72 10.49
N ALA A 342 -35.47 1.90 11.46
CA ALA A 342 -36.75 2.08 12.14
C ALA A 342 -36.73 3.42 12.88
N TYR A 343 -37.37 4.44 12.31
CA TYR A 343 -37.60 5.71 13.00
C TYR A 343 -38.47 5.44 14.23
N SER A 344 -37.88 5.54 15.43
CA SER A 344 -38.62 5.88 16.63
C SER A 344 -38.47 7.37 16.84
N SER A 345 -39.51 8.14 16.54
CA SER A 345 -39.65 9.48 17.08
C SER A 345 -39.62 9.38 18.60
N LEU A 346 -38.70 10.13 19.22
CA LEU A 346 -38.69 10.32 20.67
C LEU A 346 -40.00 11.02 21.04
N ALA A 347 -40.86 10.34 21.78
CA ALA A 347 -41.98 10.92 22.52
C ALA A 347 -41.56 11.08 23.98
#